data_AF-A0A961L856-F1
#
_entry.id   AF-A0A961L856-F1
#
_cell.length_a   1.000
_cell.length_b   1.000
_cell.length_c   1.000
_cell.angle_alpha   90.00
_cell.angle_beta   90.00
_cell.angle_gamma   90.00
#
_symmetry.space_group_name_H-M   'P 1'
#
loop_
_entity.id
_entity.type
_entity.pdbx_description
1 polymer ?
#
loop_
_entity_poly.entity_id
_entity_poly.type
_entity_poly.pdbx_seq_one_letter_code
_entity_poly.pdbx_strand_id
1 'polypeptide(L)'
;IRTGTADLDGDGDVTEGVAGEIATLHERLGQGIAAYAAEVAGAPIVYDPNVYPYFFNDTDADGAVGAGEAVFPNRYASWTPRLLRAAYNYQFLAKDPGAFAHNPRYATQITYDSLEDLSQKVDIDMGGMTRP
;
A
#
# COMPACT_ATOMS: atom_id res chain seq x y z
N ILE A 1 14.63 -6.82 -13.85
CA ILE A 1 15.91 -6.67 -13.10
C ILE A 1 15.87 -7.69 -11.97
N ARG A 2 16.96 -8.43 -11.73
CA ARG A 2 17.10 -9.26 -10.53
C ARG A 2 18.19 -8.65 -9.65
N THR A 3 17.83 -8.27 -8.43
CA THR A 3 18.77 -7.70 -7.45
C THR A 3 19.18 -8.70 -6.37
N GLY A 4 18.57 -9.89 -6.33
CA GLY A 4 18.87 -10.99 -5.40
C GLY A 4 18.01 -12.24 -5.69
N THR A 5 18.13 -13.26 -4.83
CA THR A 5 17.28 -14.46 -4.77
C THR A 5 16.45 -14.51 -3.48
N ALA A 6 16.22 -13.34 -2.87
CA ALA A 6 15.50 -13.23 -1.61
C ALA A 6 14.01 -13.05 -1.90
N ASP A 7 13.19 -13.83 -1.22
CA ASP A 7 11.74 -13.71 -1.13
C ASP A 7 11.42 -12.55 -0.17
N LEU A 8 11.10 -11.38 -0.73
CA LEU A 8 10.89 -10.14 0.03
C LEU A 8 9.45 -10.02 0.51
N ASP A 9 8.49 -10.49 -0.29
CA ASP A 9 7.06 -10.43 0.00
C ASP A 9 6.53 -11.66 0.78
N GLY A 10 7.34 -12.71 0.92
CA GLY A 10 7.06 -13.90 1.71
C GLY A 10 6.14 -14.92 1.02
N ASP A 11 5.95 -14.86 -0.29
CA ASP A 11 5.05 -15.77 -1.03
C ASP A 11 5.71 -17.12 -1.42
N GLY A 12 7.02 -17.25 -1.21
CA GLY A 12 7.81 -18.44 -1.51
C GLY A 12 8.34 -18.54 -2.94
N ASP A 13 8.07 -17.57 -3.82
CA ASP A 13 8.59 -17.52 -5.19
C ASP A 13 9.92 -16.75 -5.28
N VAL A 14 11.03 -17.46 -5.04
CA VAL A 14 12.37 -16.88 -5.24
C VAL A 14 12.77 -16.70 -6.71
N THR A 15 11.90 -17.04 -7.67
CA THR A 15 12.18 -16.99 -9.11
C THR A 15 11.67 -15.72 -9.78
N GLU A 16 10.75 -15.00 -9.14
CA GLU A 16 10.31 -13.72 -9.63
C GLU A 16 11.42 -12.65 -9.61
N GLY A 17 11.18 -11.56 -10.34
CA GLY A 17 12.09 -10.42 -10.34
C GLY A 17 11.65 -9.42 -9.28
N VAL A 18 12.55 -8.54 -8.84
CA VAL A 18 12.25 -7.52 -7.81
C VAL A 18 11.08 -6.58 -8.14
N ALA A 19 10.66 -6.54 -9.41
CA ALA A 19 9.46 -5.81 -9.81
C ALA A 19 8.17 -6.49 -9.33
N GLY A 20 8.13 -7.83 -9.32
CA GLY A 20 7.03 -8.64 -8.79
C GLY A 20 6.91 -8.46 -7.28
N GLU A 21 8.00 -8.74 -6.57
CA GLU A 21 8.15 -8.49 -5.12
C GLU A 21 7.60 -7.12 -4.68
N ILE A 22 8.02 -6.05 -5.36
CA ILE A 22 7.56 -4.68 -5.05
C ILE A 22 6.07 -4.50 -5.37
N ALA A 23 5.56 -5.11 -6.46
CA ALA A 23 4.16 -5.04 -6.83
C ALA A 23 3.26 -5.76 -5.80
N THR A 24 3.65 -6.96 -5.37
CA THR A 24 2.91 -7.69 -4.33
C THR A 24 2.96 -6.94 -3.00
N LEU A 25 4.12 -6.43 -2.59
CA LEU A 25 4.24 -5.61 -1.39
C LEU A 25 3.36 -4.35 -1.49
N HIS A 26 3.30 -3.71 -2.66
CA HIS A 26 2.47 -2.52 -2.90
C HIS A 26 0.97 -2.85 -2.78
N GLU A 27 0.53 -3.97 -3.34
CA GLU A 27 -0.85 -4.47 -3.20
C GLU A 27 -1.19 -4.75 -1.73
N ARG A 28 -0.33 -5.48 -1.01
CA ARG A 28 -0.51 -5.75 0.42
C ARG A 28 -0.56 -4.45 1.23
N LEU A 29 0.26 -3.44 0.90
CA LEU A 29 0.19 -2.14 1.55
C LEU A 29 -1.16 -1.45 1.31
N GLY A 30 -1.72 -1.54 0.11
CA GLY A 30 -3.07 -1.04 -0.19
C GLY A 30 -4.14 -1.71 0.69
N GLN A 31 -4.07 -3.03 0.83
CA GLN A 31 -4.97 -3.80 1.71
C GLN A 31 -4.80 -3.40 3.18
N GLY A 32 -3.57 -3.25 3.66
CA GLY A 32 -3.28 -2.79 5.02
C GLY A 32 -3.79 -1.37 5.30
N ILE A 33 -3.68 -0.47 4.31
CA ILE A 33 -4.25 0.90 4.38
C ILE A 33 -5.77 0.84 4.52
N ALA A 34 -6.44 0.02 3.72
CA ALA A 34 -7.90 -0.15 3.78
C ALA A 34 -8.35 -0.71 5.13
N ALA A 35 -7.70 -1.77 5.61
CA ALA A 35 -7.97 -2.36 6.93
C ALA A 35 -7.78 -1.35 8.06
N TYR A 36 -6.65 -0.63 8.07
CA TYR A 36 -6.38 0.39 9.09
C TYR A 36 -7.42 1.52 9.08
N ALA A 37 -7.80 2.00 7.89
CA ALA A 37 -8.79 3.07 7.75
C ALA A 37 -10.16 2.64 8.31
N ALA A 38 -10.60 1.42 8.01
CA ALA A 38 -11.84 0.86 8.53
C ALA A 38 -11.78 0.60 10.05
N GLU A 39 -10.78 -0.12 10.53
CA GLU A 39 -10.74 -0.64 11.91
C GLU A 39 -10.25 0.39 12.94
N VAL A 40 -9.33 1.28 12.55
CA VAL A 40 -8.66 2.20 13.48
C VAL A 40 -9.10 3.63 13.28
N ALA A 41 -9.16 4.10 12.03
CA ALA A 41 -9.64 5.46 11.75
C ALA A 41 -11.18 5.57 11.77
N GLY A 42 -11.88 4.43 11.65
CA GLY A 42 -13.36 4.38 11.62
C GLY A 42 -13.96 5.01 10.36
N ALA A 43 -13.18 5.11 9.28
CA ALA A 43 -13.59 5.69 8.01
C ALA A 43 -12.95 4.87 6.87
N PRO A 44 -13.72 4.02 6.17
CA PRO A 44 -13.21 3.26 5.03
C PRO A 44 -12.63 4.16 3.93
N ILE A 45 -11.60 3.68 3.24
CA ILE A 45 -10.83 4.43 2.24
C ILE A 45 -10.70 3.63 0.95
N VAL A 46 -10.85 4.33 -0.18
CA VAL A 46 -10.55 3.80 -1.51
C VAL A 46 -9.53 4.69 -2.23
N TYR A 47 -8.80 4.06 -3.15
CA TYR A 47 -7.75 4.70 -3.92
C TYR A 47 -8.05 4.69 -5.42
N ASP A 48 -7.97 5.85 -6.08
CA ASP A 48 -8.00 6.00 -7.52
C ASP A 48 -6.73 6.71 -8.01
N PRO A 49 -5.85 6.04 -8.80
CA PRO A 49 -4.63 6.67 -9.29
C PRO A 49 -4.88 7.82 -10.28
N ASN A 50 -6.06 7.89 -10.90
CA ASN A 50 -6.36 8.80 -12.00
C ASN A 50 -7.09 10.07 -11.56
N VAL A 51 -7.64 10.11 -10.35
CA VAL A 51 -8.47 11.23 -9.87
C VAL A 51 -7.85 11.88 -8.64
N TYR A 52 -7.53 13.17 -8.71
CA TYR A 52 -7.08 13.94 -7.55
C TYR A 52 -8.19 14.08 -6.50
N PRO A 53 -7.93 13.90 -5.19
CA PRO A 53 -6.62 13.73 -4.53
C PRO A 53 -6.21 12.28 -4.24
N TYR A 54 -6.65 11.34 -5.08
CA TYR A 54 -6.30 9.92 -5.11
C TYR A 54 -6.92 9.06 -4.02
N PHE A 55 -7.12 9.59 -2.82
CA PHE A 55 -7.79 8.89 -1.74
C PHE A 55 -9.15 9.51 -1.45
N PHE A 56 -10.17 8.67 -1.35
CA PHE A 56 -11.57 9.05 -1.13
C PHE A 56 -12.18 8.22 -0.01
N ASN A 57 -13.24 8.73 0.62
CA ASN A 57 -14.00 7.88 1.53
C ASN A 57 -14.72 6.81 0.72
N ASP A 58 -14.58 5.58 1.16
CA ASP A 58 -15.38 4.46 0.68
C ASP A 58 -16.71 4.49 1.46
N THR A 59 -17.75 4.94 0.78
CA THR A 59 -19.02 5.33 1.40
C THR A 59 -19.98 4.17 1.61
N ASP A 60 -19.81 3.09 0.86
CA ASP A 60 -20.56 1.84 1.02
C ASP A 60 -19.71 0.71 1.63
N ALA A 61 -18.43 0.96 1.87
CA ALA A 61 -17.47 0.07 2.54
C ALA A 61 -17.23 -1.24 1.76
N ASP A 62 -17.26 -1.19 0.43
CA ASP A 62 -17.06 -2.34 -0.44
C ASP A 62 -15.59 -2.53 -0.88
N GLY A 63 -14.71 -1.58 -0.55
CA GLY A 63 -13.28 -1.60 -0.85
C GLY A 63 -12.95 -1.26 -2.30
N ALA A 64 -13.91 -0.83 -3.12
CA ALA A 64 -13.73 -0.47 -4.51
C ALA A 64 -14.18 0.98 -4.77
N VAL A 65 -13.60 1.60 -5.80
CA VAL A 65 -14.03 2.95 -6.18
C VAL A 65 -15.41 2.88 -6.84
N GLY A 66 -16.44 3.25 -6.08
CA GLY A 66 -17.83 3.28 -6.52
C GLY A 66 -18.17 4.49 -7.41
N ALA A 67 -19.37 4.42 -8.00
CA ALA A 67 -19.90 5.51 -8.82
C ALA A 67 -20.13 6.78 -7.97
N GLY A 68 -19.35 7.82 -8.24
CA GLY A 68 -19.44 9.10 -7.53
C GLY A 68 -18.56 9.20 -6.28
N GLU A 69 -17.74 8.18 -5.97
CA GLU A 69 -16.85 8.23 -4.82
C GLU A 69 -15.52 8.93 -5.12
N ALA A 70 -14.93 8.68 -6.29
CA ALA A 70 -13.75 9.39 -6.78
C ALA A 70 -14.09 10.79 -7.29
N VAL A 71 -14.57 11.65 -6.39
CA VAL A 71 -14.86 13.07 -6.65
C VAL A 71 -14.29 13.92 -5.53
N PHE A 72 -13.78 15.11 -5.87
CA PHE A 72 -13.10 15.97 -4.89
C PHE A 72 -13.91 16.28 -3.61
N PRO A 73 -15.24 16.49 -3.65
CA PRO A 73 -16.06 16.63 -2.44
C PRO A 73 -15.95 15.45 -1.47
N ASN A 74 -15.73 14.22 -1.98
CA ASN A 74 -15.58 12.99 -1.20
C ASN A 74 -14.12 12.61 -0.91
N ARG A 75 -13.17 13.55 -1.06
CA ARG A 75 -11.77 13.30 -0.67
C ARG A 75 -11.68 12.74 0.76
N TYR A 76 -10.74 11.84 0.97
CA TYR A 76 -10.51 11.27 2.29
C TYR A 76 -9.95 12.33 3.25
N ALA A 77 -10.53 12.44 4.45
CA ALA A 77 -10.19 13.47 5.44
C ALA A 77 -9.84 12.91 6.83
N SER A 78 -10.18 11.65 7.11
CA SER A 78 -10.00 10.98 8.40
C SER A 78 -8.58 10.46 8.60
N TRP A 79 -7.58 11.30 8.29
CA TRP A 79 -6.18 10.94 8.37
C TRP A 79 -5.70 10.85 9.82
N THR A 80 -5.09 9.72 10.16
CA THR A 80 -4.18 9.62 11.31
C THR A 80 -2.74 9.81 10.82
N PRO A 81 -1.80 10.24 11.67
CA PRO A 81 -0.39 10.35 11.27
C PRO A 81 0.19 9.05 10.69
N ARG A 82 -0.21 7.90 11.26
CA ARG A 82 0.20 6.57 10.79
C ARG A 82 -0.33 6.26 9.39
N LEU A 83 -1.64 6.43 9.19
CA LEU A 83 -2.30 6.19 7.91
C LEU A 83 -1.77 7.11 6.81
N LEU A 84 -1.55 8.39 7.11
CA LEU A 84 -1.04 9.36 6.14
C LEU A 84 0.36 8.99 5.65
N ARG A 85 1.25 8.50 6.54
CA ARG A 85 2.59 8.04 6.17
C ARG A 85 2.52 6.84 5.22
N ALA A 86 1.70 5.84 5.54
CA ALA A 86 1.51 4.67 4.69
C ALA A 86 0.92 5.05 3.31
N ALA A 87 -0.13 5.88 3.29
CA ALA A 87 -0.76 6.35 2.07
C ALA A 87 0.18 7.17 1.17
N TYR A 88 1.07 7.97 1.76
CA TYR A 88 2.10 8.69 1.01
C TYR A 88 3.09 7.72 0.32
N ASN A 89 3.59 6.72 1.05
CA ASN A 89 4.51 5.73 0.48
C ASN A 89 3.85 4.87 -0.60
N TYR A 90 2.58 4.49 -0.39
CA TYR A 90 1.77 3.81 -1.39
C TYR A 90 1.62 4.65 -2.67
N GLN A 91 1.29 5.94 -2.53
CA GLN A 91 1.17 6.84 -3.68
C GLN A 91 2.51 7.06 -4.40
N PHE A 92 3.62 7.17 -3.66
CA PHE A 92 4.95 7.28 -4.25
C PHE A 92 5.24 6.12 -5.19
N LEU A 93 4.99 4.88 -4.75
CA LEU A 93 5.18 3.69 -5.59
C LEU A 93 4.19 3.64 -6.76
N ALA A 94 2.92 3.95 -6.52
CA ALA A 94 1.92 4.01 -7.58
C ALA A 94 2.25 5.04 -8.68
N LYS A 95 3.05 6.08 -8.35
CA LYS A 95 3.48 7.14 -9.27
C LYS A 95 4.89 6.96 -9.82
N ASP A 96 5.66 6.00 -9.33
CA ASP A 96 6.94 5.60 -9.90
C ASP A 96 6.92 4.12 -10.34
N PRO A 97 6.35 3.81 -11.51
CA PRO A 97 6.38 2.44 -12.04
C PRO A 97 7.80 1.94 -12.33
N GLY A 98 8.82 2.83 -12.31
CA GLY A 98 10.23 2.49 -12.48
C GLY A 98 10.98 2.28 -11.17
N ALA A 99 10.32 2.37 -10.00
CA ALA A 99 10.98 2.31 -8.69
C ALA A 99 11.83 1.03 -8.51
N PHE A 100 11.38 -0.09 -9.09
CA PHE A 100 12.11 -1.36 -9.10
C PHE A 100 13.48 -1.30 -9.79
N ALA A 101 13.66 -0.36 -10.74
CA ALA A 101 14.91 -0.13 -11.45
C ALA A 101 15.73 1.00 -10.82
N HIS A 102 15.05 2.08 -10.40
CA HIS A 102 15.70 3.27 -9.86
C HIS A 102 16.34 2.99 -8.49
N ASN A 103 15.60 2.37 -7.58
CA ASN A 103 16.08 2.04 -6.23
C ASN A 103 15.20 0.95 -5.57
N PRO A 104 15.34 -0.33 -6.00
CA PRO A 104 14.50 -1.42 -5.51
C PRO A 104 14.61 -1.64 -4.00
N ARG A 105 15.79 -1.40 -3.43
CA ARG A 105 16.01 -1.53 -1.98
C ARG A 105 15.17 -0.52 -1.20
N TYR A 106 15.18 0.73 -1.63
CA TYR A 106 14.37 1.77 -1.00
C TYR A 106 12.88 1.49 -1.18
N ALA A 107 12.45 1.15 -2.40
CA ALA A 107 11.06 0.81 -2.70
C ALA A 107 10.54 -0.32 -1.79
N THR A 108 11.31 -1.40 -1.65
CA THR A 108 10.95 -2.52 -0.77
C THR A 108 10.95 -2.09 0.70
N GLN A 109 11.97 -1.38 1.16
CA GLN A 109 12.11 -0.97 2.56
C GLN A 109 10.97 -0.07 3.03
N ILE A 110 10.56 0.93 2.24
CA ILE A 110 9.47 1.82 2.63
C ILE A 110 8.12 1.11 2.67
N THR A 111 7.89 0.10 1.81
CA THR A 111 6.66 -0.69 1.82
C THR A 111 6.62 -1.64 3.00
N TYR A 112 7.71 -2.37 3.24
CA TYR A 112 7.86 -3.24 4.40
C TYR A 112 7.66 -2.44 5.70
N ASP A 113 8.37 -1.31 5.86
CA ASP A 113 8.29 -0.49 7.07
C ASP A 113 6.92 0.18 7.25
N SER A 114 6.14 0.34 6.17
CA SER A 114 4.76 0.83 6.24
C SER A 114 3.81 -0.29 6.68
N LEU A 115 3.96 -1.49 6.12
CA LEU A 115 3.21 -2.69 6.53
C LEU A 115 3.47 -3.05 7.99
N GLU A 116 4.74 -3.08 8.42
CA GLU A 116 5.14 -3.32 9.81
C GLU A 116 4.57 -2.26 10.77
N ASP A 117 4.47 -1.01 10.34
CA ASP A 117 3.85 0.04 11.16
C ASP A 117 2.33 -0.17 11.24
N LEU A 118 1.64 -0.48 10.13
CA LEU A 118 0.20 -0.74 10.17
C LEU A 118 -0.15 -2.00 10.99
N SER A 119 0.68 -3.06 10.92
CA SER A 119 0.45 -4.34 11.60
C SER A 119 0.48 -4.25 13.12
N GLN A 120 1.00 -3.15 13.69
CA GLN A 120 0.91 -2.88 15.13
C GLN A 120 -0.52 -2.55 15.60
N LYS A 121 -1.46 -2.35 14.68
CA LYS A 121 -2.83 -1.89 14.96
C LYS A 121 -3.93 -2.68 14.27
N VAL A 122 -3.63 -3.31 13.14
CA VAL A 122 -4.55 -4.19 12.40
C VAL A 122 -3.84 -5.50 12.07
N ASP A 123 -4.62 -6.56 11.87
CA ASP A 123 -4.05 -7.86 11.53
C ASP A 123 -3.53 -7.85 10.08
N ILE A 124 -2.21 -7.93 9.94
CA ILE A 124 -1.51 -8.01 8.65
C ILE A 124 -0.49 -9.13 8.80
N ASP A 125 -0.60 -10.15 7.95
CA ASP A 125 0.36 -11.24 7.93
C ASP A 125 1.69 -10.75 7.33
N MET A 126 2.68 -10.61 8.21
CA MET A 126 4.07 -10.27 7.87
C MET A 126 4.96 -11.53 7.80
N GLY A 127 4.39 -12.72 7.96
CA GLY A 127 5.12 -13.98 7.94
C GLY A 127 5.86 -14.18 6.61
N GLY A 128 7.11 -14.62 6.69
CA GLY A 128 7.95 -14.87 5.51
C GLY A 128 8.55 -13.63 4.85
N MET A 129 8.00 -12.43 5.07
CA MET A 129 8.52 -11.20 4.50
C MET A 129 9.94 -10.89 4.99
N THR A 130 10.79 -10.42 4.08
CA THR A 130 12.17 -10.07 4.39
C THR A 130 12.40 -8.56 4.27
N ARG A 131 12.82 -7.93 5.37
CA ARG A 131 13.29 -6.54 5.33
C ARG A 131 14.69 -6.46 4.65
N PRO A 132 14.87 -5.65 3.59
CA PRO A 132 16.13 -5.55 2.82
C PRO A 132 17.20 -4.61 3.42
#